data_AF-A0A1H8R6D5-F1
#
_entry.id   AF-A0A1H8R6D5-F1
#
_cell.length_a   1.000
_cell.length_b   1.000
_cell.length_c   1.000
_cell.angle_alpha   90.00
_cell.angle_beta   90.00
_cell.angle_gamma   90.00
#
_symmetry.space_group_name_H-M   'P 1'
#
loop_
_entity.id
_entity.type
_entity.pdbx_description
1 polymer ?
#
loop_
_entity_poly.entity_id
_entity_poly.type
_entity_poly.pdbx_seq_one_letter_code
_entity_poly.pdbx_strand_id
1 'polypeptide(L)' 'MTSHYEFRVAGHLSDRTRGAFPDMVLLEAPPETIISGEVIDEAHLHGVLALLQDLGLHVVSLHEVQT' A
#
# COMPACT_ATOMS: atom_id res chain seq x y z
N MET A 1 19.73 -3.10 -14.61
CA MET A 1 18.66 -2.39 -13.87
C MET A 1 18.26 -3.28 -12.71
N THR A 2 18.25 -2.76 -11.50
CA THR A 2 17.75 -3.49 -10.32
C THR A 2 16.33 -3.02 -10.04
N SER A 3 15.37 -3.94 -10.08
CA SER A 3 13.97 -3.67 -9.76
C SER A 3 13.74 -3.87 -8.26
N HIS A 4 12.97 -2.99 -7.64
CA HIS A 4 12.57 -3.09 -6.24
C HIS A 4 11.22 -3.79 -6.14
N TYR A 5 11.09 -4.74 -5.21
CA TYR A 5 9.89 -5.55 -5.05
C TYR A 5 9.44 -5.52 -3.58
N GLU A 6 8.14 -5.30 -3.36
CA GLU A 6 7.50 -5.40 -2.05
C GLU A 6 6.59 -6.63 -2.02
N PHE A 7 6.68 -7.43 -0.95
CA PHE A 7 5.85 -8.62 -0.76
C PHE A 7 4.95 -8.43 0.46
N ARG A 8 3.63 -8.39 0.25
CA ARG A 8 2.63 -8.35 1.33
C ARG A 8 2.09 -9.74 1.63
N VAL A 9 2.18 -10.15 2.88
CA VAL A 9 1.73 -11.45 3.36
C VAL A 9 0.73 -11.27 4.50
N ALA A 10 -0.29 -12.13 4.56
CA ALA A 10 -1.32 -12.03 5.59
C ALA A 10 -0.78 -12.45 6.96
N GLY A 11 -1.14 -11.67 7.99
CA GLY A 11 -0.77 -11.93 9.38
C GLY A 11 0.64 -11.48 9.76
N HIS A 12 1.06 -11.83 10.98
CA HIS A 12 2.37 -11.48 11.50
C HIS A 12 3.36 -12.63 11.29
N LEU A 13 4.57 -12.29 10.87
CA LEU A 13 5.66 -13.26 10.79
C LEU A 13 6.24 -13.51 12.18
N SER A 14 6.41 -14.78 12.55
CA SER A 14 7.18 -15.13 13.75
C SER A 14 8.64 -14.72 13.60
N ASP A 15 9.37 -14.50 14.71
CA ASP A 15 10.80 -14.17 14.67
C ASP A 15 11.63 -15.20 13.90
N ARG A 16 11.27 -16.49 14.01
CA ARG A 16 11.89 -17.58 13.23
C ARG A 16 11.70 -17.37 11.73
N THR A 17 10.50 -16.98 11.30
CA THR A 17 10.19 -16.76 9.89
C THR A 17 10.85 -15.48 9.38
N ARG A 18 10.97 -14.44 10.22
CA ARG A 18 11.69 -13.20 9.90
C ARG A 18 13.16 -13.48 9.57
N GLY A 19 13.80 -14.38 10.31
CA GLY A 19 15.20 -14.79 10.07
C GLY A 19 15.48 -15.45 8.71
N ALA A 20 14.44 -15.84 7.96
CA ALA A 20 14.60 -16.39 6.60
C ALA A 20 14.89 -15.32 5.53
N PHE A 21 14.75 -14.04 5.86
CA PHE A 21 14.88 -12.92 4.92
C PHE A 21 15.94 -11.89 5.39
N PRO A 22 17.22 -12.29 5.53
CA PRO A 22 18.25 -11.45 6.16
C PRO A 22 18.62 -10.19 5.37
N ASP A 23 18.45 -10.21 4.04
CA ASP A 23 18.77 -9.09 3.15
C ASP A 23 17.56 -8.19 2.84
N MET A 24 16.44 -8.40 3.53
CA MET A 24 15.18 -7.69 3.29
C MET A 24 14.76 -6.92 4.55
N VAL A 25 14.05 -5.80 4.33
CA VAL A 25 13.42 -5.06 5.42
C VAL A 25 12.01 -5.59 5.63
N LEU A 26 11.70 -6.05 6.85
CA LEU A 26 10.38 -6.54 7.21
C LEU A 26 9.65 -5.48 8.04
N LEU A 27 8.53 -5.00 7.52
CA LEU A 27 7.66 -4.04 8.19
C LEU A 27 6.30 -4.71 8.48
N GLU A 28 5.75 -4.46 9.66
CA GLU A 28 4.35 -4.81 9.92
C GLU A 28 3.46 -3.76 9.26
N ALA A 29 2.57 -4.21 8.38
CA ALA A 29 1.56 -3.37 7.76
C ALA A 29 0.17 -3.90 8.16
N PRO A 30 -0.77 -3.01 8.55
CA PRO A 30 -2.17 -3.40 8.67
C PRO A 30 -2.68 -4.00 7.35
N PRO A 31 -3.70 -4.88 7.38
CA PRO A 31 -4.36 -5.30 6.16
C PRO A 31 -5.05 -4.09 5.51
N GLU A 32 -4.45 -3.59 4.43
CA GLU A 32 -4.98 -2.47 3.64
C GLU A 32 -5.62 -3.00 2.35
N THR A 33 -6.67 -2.30 1.89
CA THR A 33 -7.21 -2.51 0.54
C THR A 33 -6.56 -1.49 -0.39
N ILE A 34 -5.91 -1.97 -1.45
CA ILE A 34 -5.30 -1.11 -2.46
C ILE A 34 -6.33 -0.80 -3.53
N ILE A 35 -6.60 0.49 -3.75
CA ILE A 35 -7.40 1.00 -4.87
C ILE A 35 -6.44 1.71 -5.82
N SER A 36 -6.30 1.19 -7.04
CA SER A 36 -5.39 1.73 -8.05
C SER A 36 -6.16 2.10 -9.32
N GLY A 37 -5.85 3.25 -9.90
CA GLY A 37 -6.41 3.73 -11.16
C GLY A 37 -5.67 4.97 -11.64
N GLU A 38 -5.92 5.39 -12.87
CA GLU A 38 -5.34 6.62 -13.40
C GLU A 38 -5.98 7.85 -12.76
N VAL A 39 -5.15 8.77 -12.26
CA VAL A 39 -5.56 10.07 -11.76
C VAL A 39 -4.96 11.12 -12.70
N ILE A 40 -5.82 11.81 -13.45
CA ILE A 40 -5.42 12.66 -14.58
C ILE A 40 -5.09 14.10 -14.18
N ASP A 41 -5.61 14.55 -13.03
CA ASP A 41 -5.35 15.87 -12.44
C ASP A 41 -5.73 15.90 -10.94
N GLU A 42 -5.49 17.04 -10.30
CA GLU A 42 -5.78 17.26 -8.88
C GLU A 42 -7.29 17.28 -8.57
N ALA A 43 -8.13 17.74 -9.51
CA ALA A 43 -9.58 17.74 -9.34
C ALA A 43 -10.14 16.31 -9.31
N HIS A 44 -9.63 15.44 -10.19
CA HIS A 44 -9.94 14.02 -10.20
C HIS A 44 -9.49 13.37 -8.89
N LEU A 45 -8.27 13.66 -8.40
CA LEU A 45 -7.79 13.16 -7.11
C LEU A 45 -8.74 13.52 -5.96
N HIS A 46 -9.14 14.79 -5.86
CA HIS A 46 -10.08 15.24 -4.83
C HIS A 46 -11.44 14.58 -4.96
N GLY A 47 -11.93 14.34 -6.18
CA GLY A 47 -13.16 13.60 -6.42
C GLY A 47 -13.09 12.16 -5.88
N VAL A 48 -11.98 11.47 -6.09
CA VAL A 48 -11.76 10.12 -5.54
C VAL A 48 -11.72 10.17 -4.01
N LEU A 49 -10.99 11.12 -3.42
CA LEU A 49 -10.92 11.26 -1.95
C LEU A 49 -12.28 11.59 -1.31
N ALA A 50 -13.10 12.40 -1.98
CA ALA A 50 -14.47 12.69 -1.53
C ALA A 50 -15.35 11.43 -1.58
N LEU A 51 -15.28 10.66 -2.67
CA LEU A 51 -16.02 9.40 -2.79
C LEU A 51 -15.64 8.40 -1.68
N LEU A 52 -14.35 8.27 -1.36
CA LEU A 52 -13.89 7.40 -0.27
C LEU A 52 -14.49 7.84 1.07
N GLN A 53 -14.50 9.14 1.35
CA GLN A 53 -15.11 9.70 2.57
C GLN A 53 -16.62 9.48 2.64
N ASP A 54 -17.34 9.71 1.53
CA ASP A 54 -18.79 9.50 1.44
C ASP A 54 -19.17 8.03 1.67
N LEU A 55 -18.28 7.08 1.31
CA LEU A 55 -18.44 5.65 1.57
C LEU A 55 -18.03 5.24 3.00
N GLY A 56 -17.56 6.18 3.83
CA GLY A 56 -17.06 5.90 5.17
C GLY A 56 -15.71 5.16 5.19
N LEU A 57 -14.98 5.15 4.06
CA LEU A 57 -13.65 4.56 3.96
C LEU A 57 -12.62 5.56 4.47
N HIS A 58 -11.78 5.10 5.40
CA HIS A 58 -10.71 5.92 5.95
C HIS A 58 -9.41 5.75 5.14
N VAL A 59 -8.97 6.80 4.46
CA VAL A 59 -7.68 6.81 3.76
C VAL A 59 -6.55 6.95 4.79
N VAL A 60 -5.72 5.91 4.88
CA VAL A 60 -4.56 5.88 5.79
C VAL A 60 -3.26 6.32 5.12
N SER A 61 -3.15 6.11 3.81
CA SER A 61 -2.00 6.51 3.01
C SER A 61 -2.42 6.71 1.55
N LEU A 62 -1.67 7.56 0.84
CA LEU A 62 -1.79 7.78 -0.60
C LEU A 62 -0.38 7.87 -1.18
N HIS A 63 -0.11 7.07 -2.21
CA HIS A 63 1.20 7.02 -2.87
C HIS A 63 1.00 7.12 -4.38
N GLU A 64 1.77 8.01 -5.03
CA GLU A 64 1.92 7.99 -6.46
C GLU A 64 2.85 6.83 -6.84
N VAL A 65 2.33 5.85 -7.58
CA VAL A 65 3.09 4.71 -8.05
C VAL A 65 3.47 4.91 -9.51
N GLN A 66 4.78 4.93 -9.80
CA GLN A 66 5.26 4.92 -11.18
C GLN A 66 5.08 3.50 -11.72
N THR A 67 4.32 3.36 -12.81
CA THR A 67 4.10 2.09 -13.51
C THR A 67 5.25 1.79 -14.46
#